data_AF-A0A7G9YIK1-F1
#
_entry.id   AF-A0A7G9YIK1-F1
#
_cell.length_a   1.000
_cell.length_b   1.000
_cell.length_c   1.000
_cell.angle_alpha   90.00
_cell.angle_beta   90.00
_cell.angle_gamma   90.00
#
_symmetry.space_group_name_H-M   'P 1'
#
loop_
_entity.id
_entity.type
_entity.pdbx_description
1 polymer ?
#
loop_
_entity_poly.entity_id
_entity_poly.type
_entity_poly.pdbx_seq_one_letter_code
_entity_poly.pdbx_strand_id
1 'polypeptide(L)'
;MIGEDIRIMDWGVVQWNNLYHALFRRGKPETAIIIIHDSGVPLKIVQTGQGSRPELKDRFADDRRLKDVVKAMHHEEGVDRVYAISYPAIRRIFTRFESTVDFDANYIKQLFSLKDAISSEIGTGICQYPDSSNWLSNLEYKTVKKILSSAPDDALVMLTIFSGHDIWTNWIIGIEGGTINLITTLDAIKPGARSVVDWRREYHQIAGSVKRHFGVKPLAFFMDHETFRELIESREKPRFFRDALYRRKIMSKALPIKYRILLFLQRVFGWLSGNRRGGMDGS
;
A
#
# COMPACT_ATOMS: atom_id res chain seq x y z
N MET A 1 -17.06 -2.14 19.35
CA MET A 1 -17.02 -3.59 19.16
C MET A 1 -15.94 -3.91 18.16
N ILE A 2 -14.83 -4.46 18.67
CA ILE A 2 -13.95 -5.35 17.91
C ILE A 2 -14.86 -6.41 17.27
N GLY A 3 -14.68 -6.77 16.00
CA GLY A 3 -15.01 -8.14 15.65
C GLY A 3 -14.00 -8.97 16.45
N GLU A 4 -14.45 -9.67 17.49
CA GLU A 4 -13.63 -10.27 18.56
C GLU A 4 -12.43 -11.09 18.06
N ASP A 5 -12.41 -11.49 16.79
CA ASP A 5 -11.32 -12.19 16.12
C ASP A 5 -10.82 -11.44 14.87
N ILE A 6 -9.93 -10.44 15.01
CA ILE A 6 -9.13 -10.03 13.84
C ILE A 6 -8.11 -11.15 13.55
N ARG A 7 -8.41 -12.01 12.58
CA ARG A 7 -7.52 -13.10 12.17
C ARG A 7 -6.48 -12.58 11.19
N ILE A 8 -5.31 -12.19 11.67
CA ILE A 8 -4.13 -12.01 10.80
C ILE A 8 -3.52 -13.39 10.58
N MET A 9 -3.94 -14.05 9.49
CA MET A 9 -3.38 -15.34 9.11
C MET A 9 -2.13 -15.14 8.25
N ASP A 10 -1.00 -15.59 8.80
CA ASP A 10 0.34 -15.78 8.21
C ASP A 10 0.61 -14.91 6.96
N TRP A 11 1.09 -13.69 7.20
CA TRP A 11 1.26 -12.68 6.17
C TRP A 11 2.71 -12.65 5.70
N GLY A 12 2.99 -13.12 4.48
CA GLY A 12 4.34 -13.17 3.94
C GLY A 12 5.03 -11.79 3.91
N VAL A 13 6.18 -11.66 4.59
CA VAL A 13 6.97 -10.41 4.71
C VAL A 13 7.23 -9.73 3.35
N VAL A 14 7.50 -10.54 2.31
CA VAL A 14 7.73 -10.05 0.94
C VAL A 14 6.48 -9.42 0.34
N GLN A 15 5.29 -9.99 0.58
CA GLN A 15 4.05 -9.44 0.05
C GLN A 15 3.71 -8.11 0.72
N TRP A 16 3.90 -8.02 2.05
CA TRP A 16 3.76 -6.78 2.83
C TRP A 16 4.71 -5.69 2.35
N ASN A 17 6.00 -6.03 2.20
CA ASN A 17 7.00 -5.10 1.71
C ASN A 17 6.62 -4.57 0.32
N ASN A 18 6.24 -5.46 -0.60
CA ASN A 18 5.81 -5.09 -1.94
C ASN A 18 4.61 -4.15 -1.91
N LEU A 19 3.61 -4.36 -1.04
CA LEU A 19 2.48 -3.42 -0.86
C LEU A 19 2.90 -2.07 -0.39
N TYR A 20 3.74 -2.08 0.64
CA TYR A 20 4.14 -0.88 1.29
C TYR A 20 4.83 0.01 0.26
N HIS A 21 5.71 -0.60 -0.54
CA HIS A 21 6.31 0.08 -1.68
C HIS A 21 5.28 0.43 -2.78
N ALA A 22 4.29 -0.42 -3.08
CA ALA A 22 3.27 -0.17 -4.09
C ALA A 22 2.36 1.03 -3.77
N LEU A 23 1.68 0.98 -2.62
CA LEU A 23 0.68 1.96 -2.19
C LEU A 23 1.33 3.26 -1.76
N PHE A 24 2.47 3.16 -1.09
CA PHE A 24 3.04 4.31 -0.41
C PHE A 24 4.24 4.89 -1.17
N ARG A 25 4.84 4.16 -2.13
CA ARG A 25 6.10 4.54 -2.77
C ARG A 25 6.22 4.20 -4.27
N ARG A 26 5.11 3.92 -4.98
CA ARG A 26 5.08 3.65 -6.44
C ARG A 26 5.99 2.50 -6.92
N GLY A 27 6.23 1.49 -6.07
CA GLY A 27 6.83 0.21 -6.48
C GLY A 27 8.37 0.18 -6.56
N LYS A 28 9.10 1.13 -5.97
CA LYS A 28 10.56 1.02 -5.79
C LYS A 28 10.93 0.78 -4.30
N PRO A 29 11.84 -0.19 -3.99
CA PRO A 29 12.44 -0.29 -2.66
C PRO A 29 13.19 1.00 -2.35
N GLU A 30 13.03 1.52 -1.13
CA GLU A 30 13.65 2.78 -0.72
C GLU A 30 14.96 2.49 0.02
N THR A 31 16.06 3.01 -0.50
CA THR A 31 17.32 3.08 0.23
C THR A 31 17.21 4.25 1.20
N ALA A 32 17.30 3.97 2.50
CA ALA A 32 17.18 5.00 3.51
C ALA A 32 18.32 4.88 4.52
N ILE A 33 18.80 6.02 5.00
CA ILE A 33 19.66 6.09 6.18
C ILE A 33 18.81 6.56 7.35
N ILE A 34 18.84 5.82 8.45
CA ILE A 34 18.16 6.14 9.70
C ILE A 34 19.23 6.41 10.74
N ILE A 35 19.27 7.65 11.21
CA ILE A 35 20.13 8.12 12.28
C ILE A 35 19.29 8.28 13.53
N ILE A 36 19.68 7.62 14.62
CA ILE A 36 19.20 7.92 15.97
C ILE A 36 20.27 8.77 16.63
N HIS A 37 19.91 9.96 17.09
CA HIS A 37 20.85 10.89 17.72
C HIS A 37 20.34 11.38 19.07
N ASP A 38 21.24 11.82 19.92
CA ASP A 38 20.93 12.62 21.10
C ASP A 38 21.57 13.99 20.93
N SER A 39 20.75 15.04 20.87
CA SER A 39 21.23 16.43 20.78
C SER A 39 22.26 16.69 19.66
N GLY A 40 22.07 16.04 18.50
CA GLY A 40 22.97 16.13 17.34
C GLY A 40 24.07 15.06 17.31
N VAL A 41 24.32 14.35 18.41
CA VAL A 41 25.33 13.30 18.49
C VAL A 41 24.75 11.96 18.03
N PRO A 42 25.28 11.32 16.97
CA PRO A 42 24.73 10.07 16.43
C PRO A 42 25.03 8.87 17.36
N LEU A 43 23.96 8.30 17.91
CA LEU A 43 24.02 7.07 18.69
C LEU A 43 24.14 5.85 17.77
N LYS A 44 23.29 5.81 16.74
CA LYS A 44 23.19 4.69 15.79
C LYS A 44 22.87 5.20 14.39
N ILE A 45 23.53 4.65 13.39
CA ILE A 45 23.28 4.93 11.98
C ILE A 45 23.07 3.58 11.27
N VAL A 46 21.96 3.46 10.56
CA VAL A 46 21.59 2.24 9.83
C VAL A 46 21.20 2.62 8.41
N GLN A 47 21.67 1.87 7.43
CA GLN A 47 21.25 2.00 6.04
C GLN A 47 20.45 0.77 5.61
N THR A 48 19.28 0.98 5.01
CA THR A 48 18.45 -0.10 4.46
C THR A 48 19.24 -0.96 3.49
N GLY A 49 19.21 -2.28 3.69
CA GLY A 49 19.93 -3.25 2.84
C GLY A 49 21.43 -3.40 3.13
N GLN A 50 22.04 -2.49 3.88
CA GLN A 50 23.47 -2.52 4.21
C GLN A 50 23.75 -2.66 5.72
N GLY A 51 22.74 -2.44 6.56
CA GLY A 51 22.86 -2.63 8.01
C GLY A 51 23.49 -1.43 8.72
N SER A 52 24.22 -1.68 9.80
CA SER A 52 24.81 -0.63 10.63
C SER A 52 25.97 0.06 9.89
N ARG A 53 26.02 1.41 9.94
CA ARG A 53 27.02 2.25 9.26
C ARG A 53 27.71 3.21 10.26
N PRO A 54 28.44 2.69 11.27
CA PRO A 54 29.04 3.52 12.33
C PRO A 54 30.11 4.50 11.83
N GLU A 55 30.76 4.22 10.70
CA GLU A 55 31.76 5.09 10.06
C GLU A 55 31.18 6.42 9.55
N LEU A 56 29.85 6.52 9.43
CA LEU A 56 29.19 7.76 9.06
C LEU A 56 29.05 8.76 10.22
N LYS A 57 29.42 8.37 11.45
CA LYS A 57 29.31 9.23 12.64
C LYS A 57 30.17 10.49 12.56
N ASP A 58 31.32 10.42 11.90
CA ASP A 58 32.26 11.55 11.80
C ASP A 58 31.67 12.75 11.07
N ARG A 59 30.61 12.54 10.26
CA ARG A 59 29.87 13.62 9.57
C ARG A 59 29.09 14.55 10.51
N PHE A 60 28.96 14.17 11.78
CA PHE A 60 28.31 14.94 12.84
C PHE A 60 29.31 15.65 13.77
N ALA A 61 30.61 15.58 13.48
CA ALA A 61 31.65 16.19 14.32
C ALA A 61 31.74 17.72 14.16
N ASP A 62 31.19 18.27 13.07
CA ASP A 62 31.17 19.71 12.83
C ASP A 62 29.90 20.36 13.40
N ASP A 63 29.99 21.64 13.80
CA ASP A 63 28.88 22.52 14.24
C ASP A 63 27.81 22.80 13.14
N ARG A 64 27.74 21.96 12.10
CA ARG A 64 26.76 22.06 11.04
C ARG A 64 25.37 21.77 11.60
N ARG A 65 24.35 22.46 11.08
CA ARG A 65 22.96 22.18 11.44
C ARG A 65 22.60 20.77 10.99
N LEU A 66 21.87 20.03 11.83
CA LEU A 66 21.46 18.65 11.54
C LEU A 66 20.79 18.49 10.16
N LYS A 67 19.98 19.47 9.74
CA LYS A 67 19.36 19.49 8.41
C LYS A 67 20.38 19.46 7.27
N ASP A 68 21.49 20.17 7.42
CA ASP A 68 22.53 20.25 6.40
C ASP A 68 23.31 18.94 6.33
N VAL A 69 23.57 18.30 7.47
CA VAL A 69 24.18 16.96 7.56
C VAL A 69 23.29 15.91 6.88
N VAL A 70 22.00 15.88 7.22
CA VAL A 70 21.01 14.95 6.63
C VAL A 70 20.92 15.13 5.11
N LYS A 71 20.92 16.38 4.64
CA LYS A 71 20.92 16.70 3.21
C LYS A 71 22.22 16.28 2.51
N ALA A 72 23.37 16.53 3.12
CA ALA A 72 24.66 16.11 2.57
C ALA A 72 24.74 14.58 2.45
N MET A 73 24.35 13.86 3.51
CA MET A 73 24.32 12.40 3.51
C MET A 73 23.44 11.82 2.40
N HIS A 74 22.27 12.41 2.14
CA HIS A 74 21.41 11.99 1.04
C HIS A 74 22.14 12.08 -0.31
N HIS A 75 22.84 13.18 -0.57
CA HIS A 75 23.54 13.39 -1.83
C HIS A 75 24.80 12.53 -1.97
N GLU A 76 25.57 12.37 -0.89
CA GLU A 76 26.85 11.64 -0.88
C GLU A 76 26.65 10.12 -0.94
N GLU A 77 25.70 9.58 -0.17
CA GLU A 77 25.43 8.14 -0.14
C GLU A 77 24.48 7.68 -1.26
N GLY A 78 23.93 8.63 -2.03
CA GLY A 78 23.02 8.32 -3.14
C GLY A 78 21.76 7.57 -2.70
N VAL A 79 21.31 7.78 -1.46
CA VAL A 79 20.12 7.14 -0.90
C VAL A 79 18.87 7.96 -1.20
N ASP A 80 17.73 7.28 -1.32
CA ASP A 80 16.45 7.94 -1.59
C ASP A 80 16.01 8.85 -0.43
N ARG A 81 16.38 8.50 0.82
CA ARG A 81 16.04 9.27 2.02
C ARG A 81 17.06 9.19 3.14
N VAL A 82 17.07 10.24 3.97
CA VAL A 82 17.76 10.24 5.25
C VAL A 82 16.81 10.75 6.33
N TYR A 83 16.73 10.02 7.45
CA TYR A 83 15.99 10.38 8.64
C TYR A 83 16.96 10.57 9.80
N ALA A 84 16.88 11.69 10.51
CA ALA A 84 17.52 11.90 11.79
C ALA A 84 16.44 12.02 12.86
N ILE A 85 16.42 11.04 13.77
CA ILE A 85 15.43 10.87 14.81
C ILE A 85 16.11 11.13 16.14
N SER A 86 15.64 12.14 16.86
CA SER A 86 16.13 12.41 18.21
C SER A 86 15.65 11.31 19.17
N TYR A 87 16.53 10.84 20.04
CA TYR A 87 16.22 9.83 21.04
C TYR A 87 15.02 10.24 21.95
N PRO A 88 14.89 11.52 22.38
CA PRO A 88 13.70 11.99 23.08
C PRO A 88 12.40 11.87 22.27
N ALA A 89 12.45 12.03 20.94
CA ALA A 89 11.26 11.90 20.10
C ALA A 89 10.72 10.47 20.10
N ILE A 90 11.60 9.46 20.10
CA ILE A 90 11.18 8.05 20.18
C ILE A 90 10.32 7.83 21.43
N ARG A 91 10.77 8.35 22.59
CA ARG A 91 10.01 8.25 23.84
C ARG A 91 8.66 8.96 23.77
N ARG A 92 8.62 10.17 23.19
CA ARG A 92 7.36 10.92 23.02
C ARG A 92 6.38 10.21 22.07
N ILE A 93 6.86 9.59 21.00
CA ILE A 93 6.04 8.78 20.08
C ILE A 93 5.39 7.64 20.83
N PHE A 94 6.17 6.86 21.59
CA PHE A 94 5.62 5.73 22.34
C PHE A 94 4.68 6.17 23.45
N THR A 95 5.02 7.22 24.21
CA THR A 95 4.13 7.78 25.25
C THR A 95 2.79 8.24 24.65
N ARG A 96 2.84 8.90 23.49
CA ARG A 96 1.63 9.36 22.78
C ARG A 96 0.83 8.21 22.20
N PHE A 97 1.49 7.19 21.67
CA PHE A 97 0.83 5.97 21.20
C PHE A 97 0.14 5.25 22.36
N GLU A 98 0.83 5.01 23.48
CA GLU A 98 0.29 4.36 24.67
C GLU A 98 -0.90 5.11 25.29
N SER A 99 -0.87 6.44 25.28
CA SER A 99 -1.98 7.26 25.81
C SER A 99 -3.21 7.35 24.89
N THR A 100 -3.07 6.94 23.62
CA THR A 100 -4.15 7.03 22.62
C THR A 100 -4.60 5.67 22.10
N VAL A 101 -3.79 4.63 22.30
CA VAL A 101 -4.10 3.28 21.84
C VAL A 101 -5.25 2.73 22.67
N ASP A 102 -6.29 2.36 21.95
CA ASP A 102 -7.46 1.68 22.45
C ASP A 102 -7.27 0.22 22.07
N PHE A 103 -6.88 -0.63 23.02
CA PHE A 103 -6.65 -2.05 22.74
C PHE A 103 -7.95 -2.77 22.36
N ASP A 104 -9.10 -2.19 22.73
CA ASP A 104 -10.43 -2.63 22.31
C ASP A 104 -10.86 -2.02 20.97
N ALA A 105 -10.00 -1.23 20.32
CA ALA A 105 -10.20 -0.78 18.94
C ALA A 105 -9.64 -1.74 17.90
N ASN A 106 -10.17 -1.65 16.69
CA ASN A 106 -9.64 -2.41 15.56
C ASN A 106 -8.18 -2.05 15.24
N TYR A 107 -7.43 -3.02 14.73
CA TYR A 107 -6.00 -2.89 14.41
C TYR A 107 -5.68 -1.70 13.50
N ILE A 108 -6.58 -1.38 12.55
CA ILE A 108 -6.42 -0.21 11.69
C ILE A 108 -6.43 1.08 12.52
N LYS A 109 -7.37 1.26 13.45
CA LYS A 109 -7.39 2.44 14.35
C LYS A 109 -6.12 2.53 15.20
N GLN A 110 -5.58 1.40 15.66
CA GLN A 110 -4.30 1.36 16.37
C GLN A 110 -3.13 1.79 15.48
N LEU A 111 -3.05 1.30 14.24
CA LEU A 111 -2.04 1.75 13.26
C LEU A 111 -2.13 3.25 12.97
N PHE A 112 -3.35 3.80 12.85
CA PHE A 112 -3.53 5.24 12.69
C PHE A 112 -3.10 6.02 13.94
N SER A 113 -3.28 5.47 15.14
CA SER A 113 -2.81 6.08 16.40
C SER A 113 -1.28 6.15 16.43
N LEU A 114 -0.59 5.08 16.03
CA LEU A 114 0.87 5.08 15.89
C LEU A 114 1.33 6.07 14.80
N LYS A 115 0.66 6.08 13.65
CA LYS A 115 0.92 6.98 12.54
C LYS A 115 0.81 8.45 12.97
N ASP A 116 -0.23 8.78 13.72
CA ASP A 116 -0.46 10.14 14.23
C ASP A 116 0.58 10.53 15.29
N ALA A 117 0.99 9.59 16.15
CA ALA A 117 2.08 9.80 17.10
C ALA A 117 3.42 10.11 16.39
N ILE A 118 3.81 9.30 15.39
CA ILE A 118 5.01 9.54 14.58
C ILE A 118 4.91 10.88 13.84
N SER A 119 3.76 11.15 13.22
CA SER A 119 3.55 12.37 12.43
C SER A 119 3.70 13.64 13.28
N SER A 120 3.39 13.57 14.57
CA SER A 120 3.52 14.71 15.49
C SER A 120 4.96 15.10 15.83
N GLU A 121 5.93 14.21 15.59
CA GLU A 121 7.35 14.50 15.79
C GLU A 121 8.06 14.92 14.50
N ILE A 122 7.40 14.87 13.34
CA ILE A 122 8.01 15.33 12.09
C ILE A 122 8.22 16.85 12.14
N GLY A 123 9.46 17.28 11.91
CA GLY A 123 9.86 18.69 11.93
C GLY A 123 10.33 19.20 13.29
N THR A 124 10.09 18.46 14.37
CA THR A 124 10.57 18.77 15.73
C THR A 124 11.58 17.73 16.20
N GLY A 125 11.13 16.48 16.33
CA GLY A 125 11.91 15.35 16.81
C GLY A 125 12.47 14.44 15.72
N ILE A 126 11.89 14.50 14.52
CA ILE A 126 12.30 13.78 13.31
C ILE A 126 12.60 14.80 12.23
N CYS A 127 13.86 14.87 11.82
CA CYS A 127 14.31 15.58 10.64
C CYS A 127 14.42 14.60 9.47
N GLN A 128 13.91 14.93 8.29
CA GLN A 128 13.99 14.07 7.11
C GLN A 128 14.44 14.85 5.88
N TYR A 129 15.08 14.17 4.93
CA TYR A 129 15.37 14.73 3.62
C TYR A 129 15.28 13.64 2.54
N PRO A 130 14.72 13.94 1.34
CA PRO A 130 14.01 15.17 0.99
C PRO A 130 12.75 15.38 1.84
N ASP A 131 12.38 16.64 2.07
CA ASP A 131 11.11 17.02 2.71
C ASP A 131 9.96 16.63 1.79
N SER A 132 9.57 15.36 1.80
CA SER A 132 8.43 14.91 1.01
C SER A 132 7.14 15.32 1.70
N SER A 133 6.11 15.60 0.89
CA SER A 133 4.76 15.77 1.38
C SER A 133 4.40 14.66 2.36
N ASN A 134 3.99 15.11 3.54
CA ASN A 134 3.61 14.34 4.72
C ASN A 134 2.32 13.55 4.46
N TRP A 135 2.33 12.65 3.47
CA TRP A 135 1.16 11.87 3.06
C TRP A 135 0.67 10.98 4.20
N LEU A 136 1.58 10.54 5.08
CA LEU A 136 1.24 9.90 6.36
C LEU A 136 0.28 10.82 7.13
N SER A 137 0.58 12.10 7.31
CA SER A 137 -0.32 13.07 7.96
C SER A 137 -1.66 13.24 7.25
N ASN A 138 -1.70 13.16 5.91
CA ASN A 138 -2.90 13.45 5.13
C ASN A 138 -3.93 12.31 5.09
N LEU A 139 -3.53 11.09 5.44
CA LEU A 139 -4.46 9.96 5.51
C LEU A 139 -5.12 9.93 6.90
N GLU A 140 -6.43 10.15 6.96
CA GLU A 140 -7.21 10.06 8.19
C GLU A 140 -7.95 8.73 8.29
N TYR A 141 -8.08 8.21 9.51
CA TYR A 141 -8.86 7.00 9.78
C TYR A 141 -10.31 7.12 9.31
N LYS A 142 -10.93 8.31 9.47
CA LYS A 142 -12.31 8.57 9.01
C LYS A 142 -12.47 8.36 7.51
N THR A 143 -11.48 8.78 6.72
CA THR A 143 -11.47 8.62 5.26
C THR A 143 -11.39 7.14 4.89
N VAL A 144 -10.49 6.39 5.53
CA VAL A 144 -10.36 4.93 5.30
C VAL A 144 -11.63 4.20 5.74
N LYS A 145 -12.18 4.52 6.91
CA LYS A 145 -13.43 3.96 7.40
C LYS A 145 -14.58 4.21 6.43
N LYS A 146 -14.73 5.44 5.91
CA LYS A 146 -15.77 5.79 4.93
C LYS A 146 -15.66 4.97 3.63
N ILE A 147 -14.45 4.70 3.17
CA ILE A 147 -14.22 3.83 2.00
C ILE A 147 -14.62 2.39 2.33
N LEU A 148 -14.22 1.87 3.48
CA LEU A 148 -14.53 0.50 3.91
C LEU A 148 -16.02 0.28 4.15
N SER A 149 -16.71 1.25 4.75
CA SER A 149 -18.16 1.20 4.96
C SER A 149 -18.97 1.31 3.66
N SER A 150 -18.34 1.59 2.52
CA SER A 150 -18.99 1.55 1.20
C SER A 150 -18.89 0.17 0.52
N ALA A 151 -18.08 -0.73 1.06
CA ALA A 151 -18.09 -2.13 0.65
C ALA A 151 -19.40 -2.79 1.09
N PRO A 152 -19.86 -3.83 0.39
CA PRO A 152 -20.96 -4.66 0.89
C PRO A 152 -20.64 -5.20 2.29
N ASP A 153 -21.66 -5.38 3.12
CA ASP A 153 -21.50 -6.09 4.38
C ASP A 153 -21.00 -7.52 4.12
N ASP A 154 -20.16 -8.01 5.02
CA ASP A 154 -19.51 -9.33 4.96
C ASP A 154 -18.76 -9.60 3.65
N ALA A 155 -18.16 -8.54 3.10
CA ALA A 155 -17.42 -8.61 1.84
C ALA A 155 -16.01 -9.15 2.05
N LEU A 156 -15.64 -10.08 1.17
CA LEU A 156 -14.25 -10.46 0.97
C LEU A 156 -13.72 -9.77 -0.29
N VAL A 157 -12.74 -8.88 -0.16
CA VAL A 157 -12.10 -8.20 -1.29
C VAL A 157 -10.76 -8.85 -1.57
N MET A 158 -10.51 -9.21 -2.82
CA MET A 158 -9.22 -9.76 -3.24
C MET A 158 -8.56 -8.89 -4.31
N LEU A 159 -7.27 -8.60 -4.15
CA LEU A 159 -6.45 -7.92 -5.15
C LEU A 159 -5.20 -8.76 -5.42
N THR A 160 -4.97 -9.15 -6.67
CA THR A 160 -3.76 -9.88 -7.08
C THR A 160 -3.04 -9.12 -8.17
N ILE A 161 -1.75 -8.86 -7.96
CA ILE A 161 -0.88 -8.12 -8.88
C ILE A 161 0.20 -9.06 -9.38
N PHE A 162 0.39 -9.12 -10.69
CA PHE A 162 1.35 -10.01 -11.35
C PHE A 162 2.56 -9.25 -11.90
N SER A 163 3.74 -9.83 -11.78
CA SER A 163 4.94 -9.42 -12.52
C SER A 163 5.28 -10.54 -13.50
N GLY A 164 4.84 -10.40 -14.74
CA GLY A 164 4.89 -11.49 -15.72
C GLY A 164 4.02 -12.67 -15.29
N HIS A 165 4.67 -13.81 -15.04
CA HIS A 165 4.02 -15.06 -14.61
C HIS A 165 3.87 -15.18 -13.09
N ASP A 166 4.56 -14.33 -12.33
CA ASP A 166 4.60 -14.45 -10.87
C ASP A 166 3.61 -13.49 -10.20
N ILE A 167 3.03 -13.95 -9.10
CA ILE A 167 2.28 -13.10 -8.19
C ILE A 167 3.29 -12.20 -7.48
N TRP A 168 3.33 -10.94 -7.89
CA TRP A 168 4.14 -9.92 -7.25
C TRP A 168 3.61 -9.59 -5.85
N THR A 169 2.28 -9.50 -5.72
CA THR A 169 1.62 -9.45 -4.42
C THR A 169 0.14 -9.82 -4.50
N ASN A 170 -0.42 -10.33 -3.40
CA ASN A 170 -1.84 -10.63 -3.27
C ASN A 170 -2.38 -10.08 -1.95
N TRP A 171 -3.67 -9.74 -1.92
CA TRP A 171 -4.39 -9.26 -0.74
C TRP A 171 -5.74 -9.90 -0.71
N ILE A 172 -6.13 -10.35 0.47
CA ILE A 172 -7.47 -10.80 0.79
C ILE A 172 -7.88 -10.06 2.06
N ILE A 173 -8.86 -9.17 1.93
CA ILE A 173 -9.34 -8.29 2.99
C ILE A 173 -10.79 -8.66 3.27
N GLY A 174 -11.07 -9.13 4.48
CA GLY A 174 -12.43 -9.30 4.97
C GLY A 174 -12.95 -8.01 5.60
N ILE A 175 -14.18 -7.66 5.26
CA ILE A 175 -14.88 -6.49 5.77
C ILE A 175 -16.18 -6.98 6.41
N GLU A 176 -16.35 -6.70 7.69
CA GLU A 176 -17.54 -7.03 8.48
C GLU A 176 -17.95 -5.78 9.27
N GLY A 177 -19.25 -5.43 9.24
CA GLY A 177 -19.78 -4.24 9.90
C GLY A 177 -19.08 -2.93 9.49
N GLY A 178 -18.62 -2.82 8.24
CA GLY A 178 -17.87 -1.67 7.74
C GLY A 178 -16.46 -1.53 8.32
N THR A 179 -15.92 -2.59 8.92
CA THR A 179 -14.56 -2.65 9.48
C THR A 179 -13.77 -3.82 8.90
N ILE A 180 -12.45 -3.70 8.81
CA ILE A 180 -11.60 -4.82 8.41
C ILE A 180 -11.47 -5.79 9.57
N ASN A 181 -11.88 -7.04 9.37
CA ASN A 181 -11.77 -8.14 10.35
C ASN A 181 -10.74 -9.21 9.92
N LEU A 182 -10.30 -9.20 8.66
CA LEU A 182 -9.35 -10.17 8.11
C LEU A 182 -8.41 -9.45 7.16
N ILE A 183 -7.11 -9.69 7.32
CA ILE A 183 -6.13 -9.39 6.28
C ILE A 183 -5.23 -10.61 6.13
N THR A 184 -5.17 -11.14 4.92
CA THR A 184 -4.35 -12.31 4.59
C THR A 184 -3.99 -12.30 3.11
N THR A 185 -3.31 -13.35 2.67
CA THR A 185 -2.69 -13.46 1.35
C THR A 185 -2.84 -14.88 0.82
N LEU A 186 -2.65 -15.05 -0.49
CA LEU A 186 -2.89 -16.33 -1.15
C LEU A 186 -1.92 -17.42 -0.67
N ASP A 187 -0.71 -17.06 -0.26
CA ASP A 187 0.27 -17.98 0.32
C ASP A 187 -0.17 -18.58 1.66
N ALA A 188 -0.93 -17.84 2.48
CA ALA A 188 -1.51 -18.37 3.72
C ALA A 188 -2.56 -19.47 3.44
N ILE A 189 -3.21 -19.40 2.28
CA ILE A 189 -4.31 -20.31 1.89
C ILE A 189 -3.81 -21.44 1.00
N LYS A 190 -2.84 -21.14 0.13
CA LYS A 190 -2.26 -22.02 -0.85
C LYS A 190 -0.75 -21.76 -0.93
N PRO A 191 0.03 -22.30 0.03
CA PRO A 191 1.48 -22.17 0.01
C PRO A 191 2.07 -22.62 -1.33
N GLY A 192 3.02 -21.86 -1.88
CA GLY A 192 3.66 -22.16 -3.16
C GLY A 192 2.89 -21.74 -4.41
N ALA A 193 1.71 -21.12 -4.30
CA ALA A 193 0.99 -20.52 -5.42
C ALA A 193 1.64 -19.20 -5.87
N ARG A 194 2.91 -19.23 -6.29
CA ARG A 194 3.69 -18.04 -6.65
C ARG A 194 3.69 -17.72 -8.14
N SER A 195 3.52 -18.72 -9.00
CA SER A 195 3.61 -18.57 -10.44
C SER A 195 2.40 -19.18 -11.15
N VAL A 196 2.02 -18.59 -12.27
CA VAL A 196 0.93 -19.04 -13.16
C VAL A 196 1.39 -18.96 -14.61
N VAL A 197 0.89 -19.85 -15.46
CA VAL A 197 1.27 -19.86 -16.87
C VAL A 197 0.67 -18.67 -17.60
N ASP A 198 -0.62 -18.39 -17.37
CA ASP A 198 -1.29 -17.21 -17.87
C ASP A 198 -2.35 -16.73 -16.87
N TRP A 199 -2.01 -15.68 -16.13
CA TRP A 199 -2.91 -15.12 -15.11
C TRP A 199 -4.26 -14.69 -15.68
N ARG A 200 -4.33 -14.26 -16.95
CA ARG A 200 -5.59 -13.83 -17.60
C ARG A 200 -6.51 -15.01 -17.88
N ARG A 201 -5.96 -16.21 -18.04
CA ARG A 201 -6.73 -17.45 -18.13
C ARG A 201 -7.02 -18.01 -16.76
N GLU A 202 -6.08 -17.96 -15.82
CA GLU A 202 -6.12 -18.69 -14.56
C GLU A 202 -6.74 -17.92 -13.38
N TYR A 203 -7.01 -16.62 -13.50
CA TYR A 203 -7.55 -15.78 -12.41
C TYR A 203 -8.81 -16.35 -11.73
N HIS A 204 -9.63 -17.09 -12.48
CA HIS A 204 -10.85 -17.73 -11.94
C HIS A 204 -10.53 -18.86 -10.95
N GLN A 205 -9.43 -19.59 -11.16
CA GLN A 205 -8.98 -20.66 -10.26
C GLN A 205 -8.43 -20.10 -8.95
N ILE A 206 -7.75 -18.96 -9.03
CA ILE A 206 -7.24 -18.22 -7.87
C ILE A 206 -8.42 -17.76 -6.99
N ALA A 207 -9.38 -17.04 -7.57
CA ALA A 207 -10.59 -16.63 -6.84
C ALA A 207 -11.40 -17.84 -6.32
N GLY A 208 -11.44 -18.94 -7.09
CA GLY A 208 -12.09 -20.18 -6.68
C GLY A 208 -11.44 -20.83 -5.45
N SER A 209 -10.11 -20.73 -5.32
CA SER A 209 -9.38 -21.25 -4.15
C SER A 209 -9.73 -20.47 -2.89
N VAL A 210 -9.76 -19.14 -2.99
CA VAL A 210 -10.20 -18.27 -1.89
C VAL A 210 -11.65 -18.53 -1.52
N LYS A 211 -12.55 -18.71 -2.50
CA LYS A 211 -13.95 -19.10 -2.24
C LYS A 211 -14.05 -20.45 -1.51
N ARG A 212 -13.26 -21.45 -1.88
CA ARG A 212 -13.26 -22.75 -1.21
C ARG A 212 -12.80 -22.66 0.24
N HIS A 213 -11.81 -21.80 0.52
CA HIS A 213 -11.26 -21.65 1.85
C HIS A 213 -12.20 -20.86 2.80
N PHE A 214 -12.73 -19.72 2.35
CA PHE A 214 -13.58 -18.86 3.21
C PHE A 214 -15.09 -19.09 3.05
N GLY A 215 -15.53 -19.94 2.12
CA GLY A 215 -16.95 -20.14 1.80
C GLY A 215 -17.63 -18.98 1.05
N VAL A 216 -17.04 -17.78 1.07
CA VAL A 216 -17.58 -16.56 0.44
C VAL A 216 -16.86 -16.26 -0.88
N LYS A 217 -17.61 -15.82 -1.91
CA LYS A 217 -17.01 -15.41 -3.20
C LYS A 217 -16.34 -14.05 -3.04
N PRO A 218 -15.01 -13.93 -3.27
CA PRO A 218 -14.35 -12.63 -3.16
C PRO A 218 -14.72 -11.72 -4.33
N LEU A 219 -14.93 -10.43 -4.03
CA LEU A 219 -14.83 -9.35 -5.00
C LEU A 219 -13.37 -9.22 -5.41
N ALA A 220 -13.01 -9.91 -6.49
CA ALA A 220 -11.62 -10.11 -6.87
C ALA A 220 -11.21 -9.24 -8.06
N PHE A 221 -10.01 -8.65 -7.98
CA PHE A 221 -9.38 -7.87 -9.02
C PHE A 221 -7.98 -8.41 -9.31
N PHE A 222 -7.64 -8.52 -10.59
CA PHE A 222 -6.36 -9.04 -11.06
C PHE A 222 -5.78 -8.12 -12.12
N MET A 223 -4.51 -7.78 -12.00
CA MET A 223 -3.84 -6.90 -12.96
C MET A 223 -2.33 -7.16 -12.97
N ASP A 224 -1.66 -6.73 -14.04
CA ASP A 224 -0.19 -6.68 -14.06
C ASP A 224 0.34 -5.49 -13.24
N HIS A 225 1.62 -5.58 -12.87
CA HIS A 225 2.33 -4.59 -12.07
C HIS A 225 2.36 -3.21 -12.75
N GLU A 226 2.44 -3.17 -14.08
CA GLU A 226 2.43 -1.93 -14.86
C GLU A 226 1.07 -1.20 -14.72
N THR A 227 -0.03 -1.93 -14.91
CA THR A 227 -1.40 -1.41 -14.74
C THR A 227 -1.62 -0.94 -13.30
N PHE A 228 -1.11 -1.68 -12.32
CA PHE A 228 -1.19 -1.27 -10.93
C PHE A 228 -0.43 0.04 -10.68
N ARG A 229 0.80 0.18 -11.20
CA ARG A 229 1.58 1.42 -11.10
C ARG A 229 0.84 2.60 -11.72
N GLU A 230 0.31 2.43 -12.93
CA GLU A 230 -0.52 3.44 -13.61
C GLU A 230 -1.75 3.85 -12.76
N LEU A 231 -2.41 2.89 -12.11
CA LEU A 231 -3.56 3.14 -11.22
C LEU A 231 -3.16 4.00 -10.01
N ILE A 232 -2.02 3.71 -9.39
CA ILE A 232 -1.54 4.46 -8.21
C ILE A 232 -1.16 5.89 -8.60
N GLU A 233 -0.48 6.06 -9.73
CA GLU A 233 -0.02 7.35 -10.25
C GLU A 233 -1.15 8.22 -10.80
N SER A 234 -2.27 7.61 -11.19
CA SER A 234 -3.43 8.33 -11.70
C SER A 234 -4.04 9.30 -10.68
N ARG A 235 -4.28 10.54 -11.13
CA ARG A 235 -5.03 11.57 -10.39
C ARG A 235 -6.51 11.23 -10.30
N GLU A 236 -7.08 10.66 -11.36
CA GLU A 236 -8.49 10.26 -11.45
C GLU A 236 -8.63 8.73 -11.32
N LYS A 237 -8.34 8.21 -10.12
CA LYS A 237 -8.35 6.75 -9.83
C LYS A 237 -9.65 6.05 -10.25
N PRO A 238 -10.86 6.58 -9.95
CA PRO A 238 -12.10 5.90 -10.33
C PRO A 238 -12.27 5.77 -11.85
N ARG A 239 -11.87 6.81 -12.60
CA ARG A 239 -11.92 6.81 -14.07
C ARG A 239 -10.92 5.83 -14.64
N PHE A 240 -9.67 5.89 -14.19
CA PHE A 240 -8.63 4.96 -14.64
C PHE A 240 -9.05 3.51 -14.38
N PHE A 241 -9.54 3.21 -13.17
CA PHE A 241 -9.95 1.87 -12.79
C PHE A 241 -11.10 1.34 -13.67
N ARG A 242 -12.10 2.18 -13.95
CA ARG A 242 -13.20 1.85 -14.86
C ARG A 242 -12.71 1.60 -16.28
N ASP A 243 -11.85 2.46 -16.81
CA ASP A 243 -11.31 2.35 -18.15
C ASP A 243 -10.40 1.11 -18.29
N ALA A 244 -9.66 0.77 -17.23
CA ALA A 244 -8.81 -0.42 -17.17
C ALA A 244 -9.64 -1.72 -17.08
N LEU A 245 -10.77 -1.72 -16.35
CA LEU A 245 -11.76 -2.81 -16.38
C LEU A 245 -12.41 -2.96 -17.75
N TYR A 246 -12.75 -1.83 -18.39
CA TYR A 246 -13.33 -1.79 -19.73
C TYR A 246 -12.40 -2.43 -20.76
N ARG A 247 -11.13 -1.97 -20.79
CA ARG A 247 -10.07 -2.42 -21.70
C ARG A 247 -9.47 -3.78 -21.34
N ARG A 248 -9.98 -4.46 -20.31
CA ARG A 248 -9.45 -5.75 -19.84
C ARG A 248 -7.97 -5.68 -19.45
N LYS A 249 -7.49 -4.54 -18.96
CA LYS A 249 -6.22 -4.44 -18.21
C LYS A 249 -6.41 -4.99 -16.79
N ILE A 250 -7.59 -4.78 -16.21
CA ILE A 250 -8.00 -5.37 -14.92
C ILE A 250 -9.04 -6.46 -15.18
N MET A 251 -8.76 -7.70 -14.75
CA MET A 251 -9.77 -8.76 -14.69
C MET A 251 -10.50 -8.67 -13.35
N SER A 252 -11.78 -9.02 -13.34
CA SER A 252 -12.55 -9.06 -12.09
C SER A 252 -13.46 -10.27 -11.99
N LYS A 253 -13.72 -10.70 -10.74
CA LYS A 253 -14.76 -11.69 -10.41
C LYS A 253 -15.68 -11.13 -9.33
N ALA A 254 -16.93 -11.61 -9.35
CA ALA A 254 -17.97 -11.26 -8.39
C ALA A 254 -18.31 -9.75 -8.31
N LEU A 255 -18.02 -8.95 -9.35
CA LEU A 255 -18.51 -7.57 -9.44
C LEU A 255 -20.04 -7.53 -9.25
N PRO A 256 -20.59 -6.62 -8.43
CA PRO A 256 -22.03 -6.43 -8.31
C PRO A 256 -22.67 -6.13 -9.67
N ILE A 257 -23.91 -6.59 -9.87
CA ILE A 257 -24.63 -6.52 -11.15
C ILE A 257 -24.66 -5.10 -11.71
N LYS A 258 -24.92 -4.09 -10.87
CA LYS A 258 -24.94 -2.67 -11.26
C LYS A 258 -23.65 -2.23 -11.98
N TYR A 259 -22.48 -2.66 -11.51
CA TYR A 259 -21.20 -2.34 -12.14
C TYR A 259 -20.96 -3.15 -13.41
N ARG A 260 -21.43 -4.40 -13.48
CA ARG A 260 -21.37 -5.20 -14.71
C ARG A 260 -22.20 -4.59 -15.83
N ILE A 261 -23.40 -4.13 -15.52
CA ILE A 261 -24.30 -3.47 -16.48
C ILE A 261 -23.65 -2.16 -16.98
N LEU A 262 -23.11 -1.33 -16.09
CA LEU A 262 -22.43 -0.09 -16.48
C LEU A 262 -21.26 -0.37 -17.44
N LEU A 263 -20.41 -1.35 -17.12
CA LEU A 263 -19.28 -1.74 -17.97
C LEU A 263 -19.73 -2.33 -19.30
N PHE A 264 -20.84 -3.07 -19.31
CA PHE A 264 -21.43 -3.62 -20.54
C PHE A 264 -21.98 -2.53 -21.45
N LEU A 265 -22.76 -1.59 -20.90
CA LEU A 265 -23.30 -0.46 -21.66
C LEU A 265 -22.18 0.38 -22.25
N GLN A 266 -21.13 0.69 -21.48
CA GLN A 266 -19.96 1.40 -22.01
C GLN A 266 -19.33 0.68 -23.20
N ARG A 267 -19.35 -0.67 -23.26
CA ARG A 267 -18.80 -1.44 -24.40
C ARG A 267 -19.65 -1.31 -25.63
N VAL A 268 -20.97 -1.43 -25.46
CA VAL A 268 -21.91 -1.26 -26.55
C VAL A 268 -21.81 0.15 -27.14
N PHE A 269 -21.82 1.19 -26.29
CA PHE A 269 -21.71 2.58 -26.75
C PHE A 269 -20.32 2.93 -27.28
N GLY A 270 -19.25 2.41 -26.68
CA GLY A 270 -17.88 2.57 -27.17
C GLY A 270 -17.69 1.99 -28.57
N TRP A 271 -18.24 0.79 -28.83
CA TRP A 271 -18.24 0.16 -30.14
C TRP A 271 -19.03 0.97 -31.18
N LEU A 272 -20.23 1.45 -30.82
CA LEU A 272 -21.05 2.30 -31.68
C LEU A 272 -20.37 3.63 -32.04
N SER A 273 -19.59 4.21 -31.12
CA SER A 273 -18.85 5.46 -31.37
C SER A 273 -17.57 5.25 -32.19
N GLY A 274 -16.92 4.08 -32.08
CA GLY A 274 -15.73 3.73 -32.87
C GLY A 274 -16.03 3.42 -34.33
N ASN A 275 -17.21 2.87 -34.63
CA ASN A 275 -17.64 2.55 -36.00
C ASN A 275 -18.02 3.77 -36.85
N ARG A 276 -18.14 4.97 -36.27
CA ARG A 276 -18.43 6.20 -37.04
C ARG A 276 -17.20 6.89 -37.64
N ARG A 277 -15.98 6.41 -37.38
CA ARG A 277 -14.73 6.97 -37.94
C ARG A 277 -14.10 6.15 -39.07
N GLY A 278 -14.70 5.04 -39.47
CA GLY A 278 -14.18 4.17 -40.55
C GLY A 278 -14.98 4.21 -41.87
N GLY A 279 -15.87 5.18 -42.05
CA GLY A 279 -16.83 5.22 -43.16
C GLY A 279 -16.84 6.50 -43.98
N MET A 280 -15.71 7.21 -44.07
CA MET A 280 -15.52 8.32 -45.02
C MET A 280 -14.08 8.28 -45.54
N ASP A 281 -13.77 7.27 -46.35
CA ASP A 281 -12.71 7.31 -47.36
C ASP A 281 -13.20 6.36 -48.47
N GLY A 282 -13.80 6.95 -49.49
CA GLY A 282 -14.48 6.21 -50.55
C GLY A 282 -15.30 7.13 -51.44
N SER A 283 -14.64 8.08 -52.09
CA SER A 283 -15.07 8.73 -53.33
C SER A 283 -13.83 9.27 -54.03
#